data_AF-V9W6Z3-F1
#
_entry.id   AF-V9W6Z3-F1
#
_cell.length_a   1.000
_cell.length_b   1.000
_cell.length_c   1.000
_cell.angle_alpha   90.00
_cell.angle_beta   90.00
_cell.angle_gamma   90.00
#
_symmetry.space_group_name_H-M   'P 1'
#
loop_
_entity.id
_entity.type
_entity.pdbx_description
1 polymer ?
#
loop_
_entity_poly.entity_id
_entity_poly.type
_entity_poly.pdbx_seq_one_letter_code
_entity_poly.pdbx_strand_id
1 'polypeptide(L)'
;MIYFLSTCIGFFAGPYLQLNPIALSLSTNPYTYIIHNFKSMVFFISGLFTMGISTMYVLFMNGFVLGASLYRIGTASTFFSAFIRIIPHGIFEIPAMILGGVIGLYSIQVFVRFLKGGKLLEIKDFKLVPKLLSLVVILLICAGIVEAYITPYFIKQ
;
A
#
# COMPACT_ATOMS: atom_id res chain seq x y z
N MET A 1 6.96 5.70 -7.45
CA MET A 1 6.69 5.56 -8.90
C MET A 1 5.67 4.45 -9.19
N ILE A 2 5.89 3.20 -8.74
CA ILE A 2 4.98 2.06 -9.01
C ILE A 2 3.54 2.32 -8.55
N TYR A 3 3.34 2.80 -7.32
CA TYR A 3 2.00 3.06 -6.79
C TYR A 3 1.22 4.10 -7.58
N PHE A 4 1.87 5.19 -8.01
CA PHE A 4 1.23 6.22 -8.82
C PHE A 4 0.88 5.68 -10.21
N LEU A 5 1.80 4.96 -10.83
CA LEU A 5 1.56 4.34 -12.14
C LEU A 5 0.42 3.32 -12.09
N SER A 6 0.38 2.45 -11.07
CA SER A 6 -0.70 1.49 -10.90
C SER A 6 -2.03 2.16 -10.58
N THR A 7 -2.02 3.29 -9.87
CA THR A 7 -3.21 4.14 -9.65
C THR A 7 -3.74 4.71 -10.96
N CYS A 8 -2.88 5.26 -11.83
CA CYS A 8 -3.30 5.72 -13.15
C CYS A 8 -3.86 4.56 -13.99
N ILE A 9 -3.16 3.43 -14.02
CA ILE A 9 -3.63 2.23 -14.74
C ILE A 9 -4.99 1.77 -14.22
N GLY A 10 -5.17 1.70 -12.90
CA GLY A 10 -6.43 1.31 -12.27
C GLY A 10 -7.57 2.27 -12.61
N PHE A 11 -7.30 3.58 -12.66
CA PHE A 11 -8.29 4.58 -13.04
C PHE A 11 -8.76 4.42 -14.49
N PHE A 12 -7.83 4.26 -15.44
CA PHE A 12 -8.17 4.04 -16.85
C PHE A 12 -8.73 2.64 -17.14
N ALA A 13 -8.37 1.64 -16.33
CA ALA A 13 -8.96 0.31 -16.39
C ALA A 13 -10.37 0.25 -15.78
N GLY A 14 -10.72 1.21 -14.91
CA GLY A 14 -12.00 1.34 -14.22
C GLY A 14 -13.24 1.12 -15.09
N PRO A 15 -13.39 1.77 -16.26
CA PRO A 15 -14.50 1.55 -17.19
C PRO A 15 -14.60 0.12 -17.76
N TYR A 16 -13.47 -0.55 -17.93
CA TYR A 16 -13.37 -1.87 -18.57
C TYR A 16 -13.49 -3.02 -17.58
N LEU A 17 -13.16 -2.75 -16.32
CA LEU A 17 -13.50 -3.63 -15.23
C LEU A 17 -15.03 -3.57 -15.11
N GLN A 18 -15.71 -4.57 -15.70
CA GLN A 18 -17.09 -4.90 -15.36
C GLN A 18 -17.11 -5.34 -13.89
N LEU A 19 -16.89 -4.38 -12.98
CA LEU A 19 -17.06 -4.53 -11.55
C LEU A 19 -18.56 -4.70 -11.35
N ASN A 20 -19.01 -5.91 -11.63
CA ASN A 20 -20.28 -6.44 -11.21
C ASN A 20 -20.45 -6.01 -9.73
N PRO A 21 -21.64 -5.64 -9.25
CA PRO A 21 -21.88 -5.45 -7.81
C PRO A 21 -21.66 -6.74 -6.99
N ILE A 22 -21.05 -7.77 -7.59
CA ILE A 22 -20.53 -8.97 -6.97
C ILE A 22 -19.33 -8.57 -6.09
N ALA A 23 -19.65 -8.40 -4.81
CA ALA A 23 -18.77 -8.71 -3.70
C ALA A 23 -17.45 -7.95 -3.64
N LEU A 24 -17.47 -6.61 -3.79
CA LEU A 24 -16.86 -5.87 -2.68
C LEU A 24 -17.83 -6.12 -1.52
N SER A 25 -17.64 -7.23 -0.81
CA SER A 25 -18.27 -7.43 0.48
C SER A 25 -17.69 -6.32 1.35
N LEU A 26 -18.31 -5.14 1.24
CA LEU A 26 -18.23 -4.07 2.19
C LEU A 26 -18.85 -4.66 3.44
N SER A 27 -18.07 -5.52 4.10
CA SER A 27 -18.36 -5.95 5.43
C SER A 27 -18.52 -4.65 6.20
N THR A 28 -19.68 -4.48 6.79
CA THR A 28 -19.98 -3.34 7.67
C THR A 28 -19.15 -3.40 8.95
N ASN A 29 -18.38 -4.48 9.12
CA ASN A 29 -17.62 -4.79 10.31
C ASN A 29 -16.18 -4.26 10.17
N PRO A 30 -15.76 -3.26 10.98
CA PRO A 30 -14.42 -2.67 10.93
C PRO A 30 -13.29 -3.70 11.01
N TYR A 31 -13.52 -4.81 11.73
CA TYR A 31 -12.58 -5.91 11.89
C TYR A 31 -12.11 -6.52 10.56
N THR A 32 -12.96 -6.60 9.53
CA THR A 32 -12.56 -7.18 8.25
C THR A 32 -11.60 -6.26 7.48
N TYR A 33 -11.79 -4.95 7.56
CA TYR A 33 -10.88 -3.98 6.97
C TYR A 33 -9.53 -4.02 7.67
N ILE A 34 -9.53 -4.09 9.01
CA ILE A 34 -8.31 -4.22 9.80
C ILE A 34 -7.55 -5.49 9.42
N ILE A 35 -8.22 -6.64 9.28
CA ILE A 35 -7.58 -7.91 8.89
C ILE A 35 -7.03 -7.84 7.46
N HIS A 36 -7.78 -7.27 6.51
CA HIS A 36 -7.31 -7.10 5.14
C HIS A 36 -6.08 -6.20 5.06
N ASN A 37 -6.12 -5.05 5.74
CA ASN A 37 -4.99 -4.14 5.82
C ASN A 37 -3.79 -4.77 6.52
N PHE A 38 -4.01 -5.45 7.65
CA PHE A 38 -2.95 -6.16 8.35
C PHE A 38 -2.31 -7.22 7.47
N LYS A 39 -3.10 -8.02 6.74
CA LYS A 39 -2.58 -9.01 5.79
C LYS A 39 -1.75 -8.35 4.68
N SER A 40 -2.21 -7.22 4.15
CA SER A 40 -1.48 -6.42 3.16
C SER A 40 -0.15 -5.92 3.72
N MET A 41 -0.12 -5.44 4.97
CA MET A 41 1.12 -5.04 5.67
C MET A 41 2.09 -6.19 5.84
N VAL A 42 1.63 -7.36 6.27
CA VAL A 42 2.51 -8.54 6.42
C VAL A 42 3.12 -8.94 5.07
N PHE A 43 2.32 -8.91 4.00
CA PHE A 43 2.81 -9.18 2.64
C PHE A 43 3.75 -8.10 2.11
N PHE A 44 3.55 -6.84 2.50
CA PHE A 44 4.44 -5.74 2.15
C PHE A 44 5.81 -5.90 2.83
N ILE A 45 5.81 -6.23 4.12
CA ILE A 45 7.01 -6.45 4.95
C ILE A 45 7.76 -7.70 4.50
N SER A 46 7.07 -8.74 4.03
CA SER A 46 7.73 -9.94 3.47
C SER A 46 8.63 -9.61 2.27
N GLY A 47 8.45 -8.43 1.67
CA GLY A 47 9.29 -7.91 0.60
C GLY A 47 10.75 -7.70 0.98
N LEU A 48 11.04 -7.50 2.26
CA LEU A 48 12.40 -7.52 2.78
C LEU A 48 13.12 -8.83 2.46
N PHE A 49 12.42 -9.95 2.55
CA PHE A 49 12.95 -11.30 2.34
C PHE A 49 12.88 -11.73 0.88
N THR A 50 12.00 -11.12 0.07
CA THR A 50 11.80 -11.45 -1.35
C THR A 50 12.48 -10.45 -2.30
N MET A 51 13.51 -9.72 -1.84
CA MET A 51 14.22 -8.70 -2.64
C MET A 51 13.28 -7.63 -3.22
N GLY A 52 12.26 -7.24 -2.46
CA GLY A 52 11.30 -6.20 -2.83
C GLY A 52 10.19 -6.67 -3.79
N ILE A 53 10.17 -7.94 -4.23
CA ILE A 53 9.16 -8.44 -5.17
C ILE A 53 7.74 -8.35 -4.58
N SER A 54 7.54 -8.84 -3.35
CA SER A 54 6.22 -8.74 -2.73
C SER A 54 5.87 -7.30 -2.35
N THR A 55 6.85 -6.45 -2.02
CA THR A 55 6.63 -5.00 -1.86
C THR A 55 6.10 -4.39 -3.17
N MET A 56 6.73 -4.68 -4.31
CA MET A 56 6.29 -4.18 -5.62
C MET A 56 4.89 -4.67 -5.98
N TYR A 57 4.59 -5.95 -5.73
CA TYR A 57 3.26 -6.51 -5.98
C TYR A 57 2.18 -5.83 -5.14
N VAL A 58 2.40 -5.67 -3.82
CA VAL A 58 1.43 -5.02 -2.93
C VAL A 58 1.24 -3.55 -3.32
N LEU A 59 2.32 -2.83 -3.63
CA LEU A 59 2.24 -1.45 -4.12
C LEU A 59 1.43 -1.34 -5.40
N PHE A 60 1.64 -2.28 -6.34
CA PHE A 60 0.91 -2.30 -7.59
C PHE A 60 -0.59 -2.53 -7.33
N MET A 61 -0.94 -3.57 -6.57
CA MET A 61 -2.33 -3.93 -6.28
C MET A 61 -3.06 -2.85 -5.49
N ASN A 62 -2.45 -2.30 -4.43
CA ASN A 62 -3.07 -1.24 -3.63
C ASN A 62 -3.32 0.02 -4.48
N GLY A 63 -2.35 0.43 -5.29
CA GLY A 63 -2.53 1.58 -6.19
C GLY A 63 -3.59 1.30 -7.27
N PHE A 64 -3.59 0.12 -7.87
CA PHE A 64 -4.59 -0.28 -8.88
C PHE A 64 -6.02 -0.25 -8.32
N VAL A 65 -6.23 -0.83 -7.12
CA VAL A 65 -7.54 -0.82 -6.44
C VAL A 65 -7.97 0.61 -6.11
N LEU A 66 -7.04 1.46 -5.65
CA LEU A 66 -7.32 2.87 -5.38
C LEU A 66 -7.73 3.62 -6.67
N GLY A 67 -7.03 3.39 -7.78
CA GLY A 67 -7.35 3.95 -9.09
C GLY A 67 -8.74 3.56 -9.60
N ALA A 68 -9.06 2.27 -9.53
CA ALA A 68 -10.39 1.77 -9.92
C ALA A 68 -11.50 2.33 -9.02
N SER A 69 -11.21 2.48 -7.71
CA SER A 69 -12.13 3.10 -6.75
C SER A 69 -12.36 4.58 -7.05
N LEU A 70 -11.31 5.32 -7.42
CA LEU A 70 -11.40 6.72 -7.85
C LEU A 70 -12.33 6.90 -9.06
N TYR A 71 -12.19 6.05 -10.08
CA TYR A 71 -13.06 6.08 -11.25
C TYR A 71 -14.53 5.87 -10.87
N ARG A 72 -14.80 4.89 -9.99
CA ARG A 72 -16.16 4.61 -9.52
C ARG A 72 -16.75 5.74 -8.67
N ILE A 73 -15.96 6.34 -7.79
CA ILE A 73 -16.44 7.43 -6.94
C ILE A 73 -16.70 8.68 -7.79
N GLY A 74 -15.83 8.97 -8.77
CA GLY A 74 -16.01 10.09 -9.69
C GLY A 74 -17.18 9.94 -10.66
N THR A 75 -17.64 8.72 -10.92
CA THR A 75 -18.85 8.46 -11.74
C THR A 75 -20.13 8.39 -10.90
N ALA A 76 -20.05 8.07 -9.60
CA ALA A 76 -21.21 7.88 -8.72
C ALA A 76 -21.44 9.02 -7.70
N SER A 77 -20.48 9.90 -7.46
CA SER A 77 -20.55 10.92 -6.41
C SER A 77 -19.66 12.14 -6.68
N THR A 78 -19.80 13.20 -5.88
CA THR A 78 -19.03 14.43 -6.02
C THR A 78 -17.54 14.23 -5.72
N PHE A 79 -16.67 15.00 -6.39
CA PHE A 79 -15.22 15.01 -6.13
C PHE A 79 -14.83 15.14 -4.65
N PHE A 80 -15.65 15.82 -3.85
CA PHE A 80 -15.46 15.98 -2.41
C PHE A 80 -15.53 14.68 -1.62
N SER A 81 -16.45 13.76 -1.97
CA SER A 81 -16.58 12.46 -1.29
C SER A 81 -15.38 11.55 -1.61
N ALA A 82 -14.84 11.64 -2.83
CA ALA A 82 -13.63 10.93 -3.22
C ALA A 82 -12.42 11.38 -2.41
N PHE A 83 -12.27 12.70 -2.26
CA PHE A 83 -11.15 13.31 -1.55
C PHE A 83 -11.12 12.89 -0.08
N ILE A 84 -12.28 12.93 0.57
CA ILE A 84 -12.44 12.55 1.98
C ILE A 84 -12.23 11.06 2.21
N ARG A 85 -12.56 10.20 1.23
CA ARG A 85 -12.29 8.76 1.35
C ARG A 85 -10.80 8.44 1.26
N ILE A 86 -10.01 9.23 0.53
CA ILE A 86 -8.61 8.92 0.17
C ILE A 86 -7.59 9.61 1.09
N ILE A 87 -7.77 10.90 1.33
CA ILE A 87 -6.79 11.69 2.10
C ILE A 87 -6.48 11.13 3.49
N PRO A 88 -7.48 10.72 4.30
CA PRO A 88 -7.22 10.37 5.69
C PRO A 88 -6.22 9.22 5.84
N HIS A 89 -6.34 8.16 5.05
CA HIS A 89 -5.42 7.02 5.11
C HIS A 89 -4.20 7.21 4.20
N GLY A 90 -4.38 7.86 3.05
CA GLY A 90 -3.31 8.12 2.08
C GLY A 90 -2.13 8.94 2.63
N ILE A 91 -2.39 9.84 3.60
CA ILE A 91 -1.34 10.59 4.32
C ILE A 91 -0.35 9.66 5.04
N PHE A 92 -0.80 8.49 5.50
CA PHE A 92 0.04 7.52 6.20
C PHE A 92 0.63 6.47 5.26
N GLU A 93 -0.16 6.02 4.27
CA GLU A 93 0.31 5.03 3.29
C GLU A 93 1.42 5.57 2.40
N ILE A 94 1.32 6.80 1.88
CA ILE A 94 2.31 7.34 0.95
C ILE A 94 3.72 7.39 1.57
N PRO A 95 3.92 7.95 2.78
CA PRO A 95 5.22 7.89 3.45
C PRO A 95 5.68 6.46 3.73
N ALA A 96 4.79 5.56 4.18
CA ALA A 96 5.13 4.17 4.44
C ALA A 96 5.64 3.45 3.18
N MET A 97 5.03 3.72 2.03
CA MET A 97 5.41 3.14 0.74
C MET A 97 6.75 3.66 0.23
N ILE A 98 7.01 4.96 0.38
CA ILE A 98 8.31 5.54 0.02
C ILE A 98 9.42 4.89 0.86
N LEU A 99 9.22 4.83 2.18
CA LEU A 99 10.19 4.24 3.10
C LEU A 99 10.37 2.73 2.85
N GLY A 100 9.29 1.98 2.69
CA GLY A 100 9.35 0.54 2.41
C GLY A 100 10.00 0.23 1.06
N GLY A 101 9.79 1.06 0.04
CA GLY A 101 10.49 0.96 -1.24
C GLY A 101 11.99 1.16 -1.10
N VAL A 102 12.44 2.14 -0.31
CA VAL A 102 13.87 2.36 -0.03
C VAL A 102 14.49 1.14 0.66
N ILE A 103 13.82 0.57 1.66
CA ILE A 103 14.34 -0.59 2.39
C ILE A 103 14.31 -1.86 1.51
N GLY A 104 13.26 -2.05 0.70
CA GLY A 104 13.15 -3.19 -0.22
C GLY A 104 14.17 -3.16 -1.37
N LEU A 105 14.55 -1.98 -1.85
CA LEU A 105 15.64 -1.84 -2.84
C LEU A 105 17.02 -1.97 -2.20
N TYR A 106 17.15 -1.65 -0.91
CA TYR A 106 18.39 -1.83 -0.17
C TYR A 106 18.83 -3.31 -0.16
N SER A 107 17.89 -4.25 0.01
CA SER A 107 18.21 -5.69 -0.02
C SER A 107 18.73 -6.16 -1.38
N ILE A 108 18.23 -5.59 -2.49
CA ILE A 108 18.77 -5.83 -3.84
C ILE A 108 20.21 -5.34 -3.96
N GLN A 109 20.53 -4.15 -3.44
CA GLN A 109 21.90 -3.63 -3.48
C GLN A 109 22.87 -4.52 -2.71
N VAL A 110 22.46 -5.05 -1.55
CA VAL A 110 23.27 -6.01 -0.79
C VAL A 110 23.52 -7.27 -1.60
N PHE A 111 22.47 -7.82 -2.21
CA PHE A 111 22.54 -9.04 -3.00
C PHE A 111 23.45 -8.88 -4.24
N VAL A 112 23.34 -7.76 -4.95
CA VAL A 112 24.20 -7.46 -6.12
C VAL A 112 25.66 -7.28 -5.71
N ARG A 113 25.94 -6.64 -4.57
CA ARG A 113 27.33 -6.51 -4.05
C ARG A 113 27.93 -7.85 -3.65
N PHE A 114 27.13 -8.71 -3.02
CA PHE A 114 27.51 -10.07 -2.68
C PHE A 114 27.88 -10.88 -3.94
N LEU A 115 27.03 -10.83 -4.98
CA LEU A 115 27.29 -11.50 -6.27
C LEU A 115 28.57 -11.00 -6.98
N LYS A 116 28.94 -9.72 -6.79
CA LYS A 116 30.17 -9.14 -7.35
C LYS A 116 31.43 -9.45 -6.55
N GLY A 117 31.37 -10.35 -5.56
CA GLY A 117 32.52 -10.71 -4.71
C GLY A 117 32.91 -9.63 -3.70
N GLY A 118 32.05 -8.62 -3.49
CA GLY A 118 32.25 -7.63 -2.44
C GLY A 118 32.03 -8.24 -1.06
N LYS A 119 32.69 -7.68 -0.03
CA LYS A 119 32.43 -8.06 1.37
C LYS A 119 30.94 -7.84 1.69
N LEU A 120 30.33 -8.78 2.44
CA LEU A 120 29.05 -8.54 3.10
C LEU A 120 29.14 -7.24 3.90
N LEU A 121 28.10 -6.39 3.79
CA LEU A 121 28.02 -5.11 4.51
C LEU A 121 28.29 -5.33 6.00
N GLU A 122 29.00 -4.39 6.64
CA GLU A 122 29.21 -4.46 8.07
C GLU A 122 27.86 -4.29 8.79
N ILE A 123 27.69 -4.92 9.96
CA ILE A 123 26.47 -4.83 10.78
C ILE A 123 26.07 -3.36 11.05
N LYS A 124 27.04 -2.44 11.01
CA LYS A 124 26.83 -0.98 11.12
C LYS A 124 25.93 -0.42 10.01
N ASP A 125 26.00 -0.95 8.80
CA ASP A 125 25.21 -0.50 7.64
C ASP A 125 23.73 -0.91 7.76
N PHE A 126 23.41 -1.89 8.60
CA PHE A 126 22.04 -2.35 8.84
C PHE A 126 21.36 -1.68 10.03
N LYS A 127 22.03 -0.83 10.80
CA LYS A 127 21.45 -0.23 12.02
C LYS A 127 20.22 0.64 11.77
N LEU A 128 20.12 1.25 10.59
CA LEU A 128 19.00 2.10 10.20
C LEU A 128 17.79 1.32 9.68
N VAL A 129 18.00 0.14 9.12
CA VAL A 129 16.95 -0.73 8.54
C VAL A 129 15.84 -1.07 9.55
N PRO A 130 16.11 -1.55 10.78
CA PRO A 130 15.05 -1.89 11.73
C PRO A 130 14.29 -0.65 12.22
N LYS A 131 14.97 0.50 12.33
CA LYS A 131 14.34 1.77 12.73
C LYS A 131 13.37 2.29 11.65
N LEU A 132 13.80 2.23 10.39
CA LEU A 132 12.97 2.57 9.23
C LEU A 132 11.80 1.60 9.08
N LEU A 133 12.04 0.30 9.28
CA LEU A 133 10.99 -0.71 9.22
C LEU A 133 9.94 -0.51 10.32
N SER A 134 10.38 -0.23 11.55
CA SER A 134 9.47 0.08 12.66
C SER A 134 8.59 1.30 12.33
N LEU A 135 9.18 2.34 11.74
CA LEU A 135 8.42 3.53 11.31
C LEU A 135 7.39 3.19 10.22
N VAL A 136 7.76 2.37 9.23
CA VAL A 136 6.85 1.88 8.18
C VAL A 136 5.66 1.13 8.79
N VAL A 137 5.92 0.22 9.73
CA VAL A 137 4.88 -0.55 10.42
C VAL A 137 3.92 0.37 11.16
N ILE A 138 4.44 1.35 11.91
CA ILE A 138 3.62 2.31 12.65
C ILE A 138 2.74 3.12 11.70
N LEU A 139 3.30 3.64 10.61
CA LEU A 139 2.55 4.40 9.60
C LEU A 139 1.45 3.55 8.97
N LEU A 140 1.73 2.31 8.60
CA LEU A 140 0.72 1.43 8.03
C LEU A 140 -0.39 1.11 9.03
N ILE A 141 -0.06 0.84 10.31
CA ILE A 141 -1.08 0.65 11.36
C ILE A 141 -1.98 1.87 11.47
N CYS A 142 -1.41 3.07 11.50
CA CYS A 142 -2.18 4.32 11.49
C CYS A 142 -3.09 4.43 10.26
N ALA A 143 -2.58 4.08 9.07
CA ALA A 143 -3.38 4.06 7.84
C ALA A 143 -4.57 3.10 7.95
N GLY A 144 -4.35 1.87 8.43
CA GLY A 144 -5.39 0.86 8.57
C GLY A 144 -6.45 1.21 9.63
N ILE A 145 -6.05 1.86 10.73
CA ILE A 145 -6.99 2.41 11.72
C ILE A 145 -7.83 3.50 11.06
N VAL A 146 -7.20 4.45 10.37
CA VAL A 146 -7.93 5.52 9.69
C VAL A 146 -8.89 4.94 8.64
N GLU A 147 -8.47 3.93 7.87
CA GLU A 147 -9.36 3.29 6.90
C GLU A 147 -10.51 2.54 7.56
N ALA A 148 -10.27 1.83 8.66
CA ALA A 148 -11.30 1.06 9.35
C ALA A 148 -12.33 1.94 10.09
N TYR A 149 -11.92 3.12 10.57
CA TYR A 149 -12.77 4.00 11.36
C TYR A 149 -13.29 5.21 10.61
N ILE A 150 -12.62 5.73 9.59
CA ILE A 150 -13.04 6.95 8.88
C ILE A 150 -13.74 6.60 7.56
N THR A 151 -13.18 5.68 6.77
CA THR A 151 -13.74 5.32 5.45
C THR A 151 -15.19 4.80 5.47
N PRO A 152 -15.64 3.98 6.46
CA PRO A 152 -17.01 3.47 6.48
C PRO A 152 -18.07 4.53 6.74
N TYR A 153 -17.75 5.63 7.44
CA TYR A 153 -18.70 6.73 7.66
C TYR A 153 -19.14 7.37 6.34
N PHE A 154 -18.25 7.36 5.34
CA PHE A 154 -18.52 7.96 4.04
C PHE A 154 -19.10 6.97 3.02
N ILE A 155 -19.15 5.67 3.35
CA ILE A 155 -19.76 4.63 2.51
C ILE A 155 -21.26 4.46 2.82
N LYS A 156 -21.71 4.85 4.02
CA LYS A 156 -23.08 4.70 4.51
C LYS A 156 -24.07 5.82 4.13
N GLN A 157 -23.65 6.82 3.35
CA GLN A 157 -24.52 7.91 2.88
C GLN A 157 -24.81 7.79 1.39
#